data_AF-A0A7X7LB96-F1
#
_entry.id   AF-A0A7X7LB96-F1
#
_cell.length_a   1.000
_cell.length_b   1.000
_cell.length_c   1.000
_cell.angle_alpha   90.00
_cell.angle_beta   90.00
_cell.angle_gamma   90.00
#
_symmetry.space_group_name_H-M   'P 1'
#
loop_
_entity.id
_entity.type
_entity.pdbx_description
1 polymer ?
#
loop_
_entity_poly.entity_id
_entity_poly.type
_entity_poly.pdbx_seq_one_letter_code
_entity_poly.pdbx_strand_id
1 'polypeptide(L)'
;LARDIRATIGARQLCVIHANDSATPCGSHRDHHAHIGKGTIGLAGFANLMALPLFRSLPWILETPKDDEASDAVNAAALRALYATAGEAHAVRQRSPASGD
;
A
#
# COMPACT_ATOMS: atom_id res chain seq x y z
N LEU A 1 -10.35 4.08 -6.98
CA LEU A 1 -9.49 2.88 -7.05
C LEU A 1 -10.25 1.57 -6.87
N ALA A 2 -10.70 1.16 -5.67
CA ALA A 2 -11.30 -0.17 -5.47
C ALA A 2 -12.56 -0.44 -6.32
N ARG A 3 -13.42 0.57 -6.47
CA ARG A 3 -14.58 0.52 -7.39
C ARG A 3 -14.13 0.30 -8.82
N ASP A 4 -13.13 1.06 -9.26
CA ASP A 4 -12.67 1.07 -10.65
C ASP A 4 -12.04 -0.28 -10.99
N ILE A 5 -11.20 -0.85 -10.11
CA ILE A 5 -10.64 -2.21 -10.27
C ILE A 5 -11.75 -3.25 -10.43
N ARG A 6 -12.80 -3.20 -9.60
CA ARG A 6 -13.92 -4.15 -9.69
C ARG A 6 -14.68 -4.04 -11.02
N ALA A 7 -14.82 -2.82 -11.53
CA ALA A 7 -15.58 -2.55 -12.75
C ALA A 7 -14.78 -2.87 -14.03
N THR A 8 -13.46 -2.69 -14.03
CA THR A 8 -12.63 -2.82 -15.23
C THR A 8 -11.96 -4.19 -15.36
N ILE A 9 -11.41 -4.72 -14.27
CA ILE A 9 -10.57 -5.93 -14.28
C ILE A 9 -11.24 -7.06 -13.48
N GLY A 10 -11.96 -6.71 -12.41
CA GLY A 10 -12.59 -7.64 -11.49
C GLY A 10 -11.68 -8.01 -10.30
N ALA A 11 -12.25 -8.04 -9.10
CA ALA A 11 -11.48 -8.27 -7.86
C ALA A 11 -10.78 -9.64 -7.82
N ARG A 12 -11.30 -10.65 -8.51
CA ARG A 12 -10.72 -12.00 -8.56
C ARG A 12 -9.44 -12.09 -9.38
N GLN A 13 -9.23 -11.14 -10.30
CA GLN A 13 -8.05 -11.09 -11.17
C GLN A 13 -6.89 -10.33 -10.53
N LEU A 14 -7.15 -9.63 -9.42
CA LEU A 14 -6.11 -8.93 -8.67
C LEU A 14 -5.45 -9.90 -7.68
N CYS A 15 -4.28 -10.41 -8.04
CA CYS A 15 -3.61 -11.47 -7.29
C CYS A 15 -2.51 -10.97 -6.35
N VAL A 16 -1.75 -9.94 -6.75
CA VAL A 16 -0.59 -9.44 -6.00
C VAL A 16 -0.48 -7.92 -6.11
N ILE A 17 0.33 -7.32 -5.24
CA ILE A 17 0.76 -5.92 -5.31
C ILE A 17 2.28 -5.90 -5.34
N HIS A 18 2.87 -5.30 -6.38
CA HIS A 18 4.28 -4.91 -6.34
C HIS A 18 4.35 -3.55 -5.65
N ALA A 19 4.92 -3.53 -4.45
CA ALA A 19 4.90 -2.41 -3.55
C ALA A 19 6.20 -1.62 -3.67
N ASN A 20 6.29 -0.77 -4.68
CA ASN A 20 7.47 0.03 -4.97
C ASN A 20 7.14 1.51 -4.79
N ASP A 21 8.00 2.27 -4.12
CA ASP A 21 7.92 3.73 -4.18
C ASP A 21 8.50 4.20 -5.52
N SER A 22 8.18 5.42 -5.94
CA SER A 22 8.66 5.97 -7.22
C SER A 22 9.73 7.02 -6.98
N ALA A 23 10.90 6.88 -7.58
CA ALA A 23 11.93 7.91 -7.56
C ALA A 23 11.56 9.13 -8.44
N THR A 24 10.46 9.05 -9.20
CA THR A 24 10.08 10.05 -10.21
C THR A 24 8.63 10.48 -10.07
N PRO A 25 8.27 11.73 -10.43
CA PRO A 25 6.91 12.23 -10.29
C PRO A 25 5.87 11.40 -11.06
N CYS A 26 4.62 11.49 -10.62
CA CYS A 26 3.46 10.92 -11.31
C CYS A 26 3.40 11.41 -12.76
N GLY A 27 3.10 10.51 -13.70
CA GLY A 27 3.04 10.83 -15.13
C GLY A 27 4.40 10.96 -15.82
N SER A 28 5.51 10.59 -15.17
CA SER A 28 6.84 10.65 -15.78
C SER A 28 7.16 9.52 -16.77
N HIS A 29 6.34 8.47 -16.83
CA HIS A 29 6.58 7.29 -17.67
C HIS A 29 7.94 6.61 -17.45
N ARG A 30 8.54 6.77 -16.25
CA ARG A 30 9.79 6.12 -15.86
C ARG A 30 9.51 5.04 -14.82
N ASP A 31 10.09 3.87 -15.03
CA ASP A 31 10.03 2.73 -14.13
C ASP A 31 11.25 2.73 -13.20
N HIS A 32 11.30 3.74 -12.31
CA HIS A 32 12.44 3.94 -11.41
C HIS A 32 11.97 3.84 -9.97
N HIS A 33 12.25 2.69 -9.36
CA HIS A 33 11.82 2.39 -8.00
C HIS A 33 12.68 3.10 -6.96
N ALA A 34 12.04 3.49 -5.86
CA ALA A 34 12.67 3.98 -4.65
C ALA A 34 12.32 3.09 -3.46
N HIS A 35 13.11 3.18 -2.40
CA HIS A 35 12.74 2.60 -1.10
C HIS A 35 11.44 3.20 -0.58
N ILE A 36 10.71 2.41 0.22
CA ILE A 36 9.42 2.76 0.79
C ILE A 36 9.53 4.06 1.61
N GLY A 37 8.76 5.07 1.20
CA GLY A 37 8.74 6.37 1.86
C GLY A 37 9.86 7.32 1.44
N LYS A 38 10.73 6.91 0.50
CA LYS A 38 11.84 7.72 -0.03
C LYS A 38 11.57 8.25 -1.44
N GLY A 39 10.44 7.87 -2.04
CA GLY A 39 10.01 8.34 -3.35
C GLY A 39 8.86 9.34 -3.27
N THR A 40 8.22 9.56 -4.42
CA THR A 40 7.14 10.53 -4.59
C THR A 40 5.76 9.97 -4.24
N ILE A 41 5.59 8.65 -4.08
CA ILE A 41 4.35 8.06 -3.56
C ILE A 41 4.31 8.27 -2.04
N GLY A 42 5.43 7.98 -1.38
CA GLY A 42 5.63 8.23 0.05
C GLY A 42 4.76 7.34 0.96
N LEU A 43 5.02 7.43 2.27
CA LEU A 43 4.33 6.61 3.27
C LEU A 43 2.82 6.85 3.31
N ALA A 44 2.37 8.08 3.08
CA ALA A 44 0.94 8.41 3.04
C ALA A 44 0.21 7.71 1.89
N GLY A 45 0.85 7.58 0.72
CA GLY A 45 0.31 6.83 -0.41
C GLY A 45 0.10 5.36 -0.05
N PHE A 46 1.12 4.72 0.52
CA PHE A 46 1.02 3.32 0.97
C PHE A 46 -0.03 3.12 2.08
N ALA A 47 -0.10 4.02 3.06
CA ALA A 47 -1.11 3.97 4.11
C ALA A 47 -2.53 4.00 3.53
N ASN A 48 -2.78 4.87 2.53
CA ASN A 48 -4.06 4.95 1.84
C ASN A 48 -4.41 3.66 1.10
N LEU A 49 -3.43 3.01 0.47
CA LEU A 49 -3.64 1.72 -0.22
C LEU A 49 -3.95 0.60 0.78
N MET A 50 -3.23 0.52 1.90
CA MET A 50 -3.43 -0.52 2.93
C MET A 50 -4.75 -0.38 3.69
N ALA A 51 -5.33 0.82 3.74
CA ALA A 51 -6.65 1.05 4.28
C ALA A 51 -7.79 0.43 3.42
N LEU A 52 -7.51 0.03 2.18
CA LEU A 52 -8.49 -0.59 1.30
C LEU A 52 -8.65 -2.09 1.64
N PRO A 53 -9.85 -2.57 2.02
CA PRO A 53 -10.07 -3.98 2.34
C PRO A 53 -9.70 -4.93 1.20
N LEU A 54 -9.83 -4.47 -0.06
CA LEU A 54 -9.46 -5.24 -1.26
C LEU A 54 -7.98 -5.64 -1.26
N PHE A 55 -7.10 -4.86 -0.65
CA PHE A 55 -5.65 -5.07 -0.71
C PHE A 55 -5.08 -5.75 0.53
N ARG A 56 -5.84 -5.84 1.63
CA ARG A 56 -5.36 -6.38 2.91
C ARG A 56 -5.05 -7.87 2.86
N SER A 57 -5.68 -8.62 1.96
CA SER A 57 -5.48 -10.07 1.79
C SER A 57 -4.51 -10.43 0.68
N LEU A 58 -3.97 -9.44 -0.04
CA LEU A 58 -3.07 -9.68 -1.16
C LEU A 58 -1.62 -9.76 -0.67
N PRO A 59 -0.76 -10.57 -1.31
CA PRO A 59 0.69 -10.49 -1.15
C PRO A 59 1.22 -9.13 -1.65
N TRP A 60 2.16 -8.55 -0.90
CA TRP A 60 2.91 -7.33 -1.27
C TRP A 60 4.37 -7.71 -1.50
N ILE A 61 4.86 -7.51 -2.72
CA ILE A 61 6.20 -7.90 -3.18
C ILE A 61 7.05 -6.63 -3.33
N LEU A 62 8.25 -6.63 -2.75
CA LEU A 62 9.19 -5.51 -2.84
C LEU A 62 10.17 -5.73 -4.01
N GLU A 63 10.29 -4.74 -4.89
CA GLU A 63 11.27 -4.68 -5.98
C GLU A 63 12.09 -3.38 -5.90
N THR A 64 12.42 -2.99 -4.66
CA THR A 64 13.19 -1.78 -4.36
C THR A 64 14.68 -1.98 -4.62
N PRO A 65 15.48 -0.89 -4.75
CA PRO A 65 16.94 -0.97 -4.77
C PRO A 65 17.51 -1.81 -3.62
N LYS A 66 18.69 -2.38 -3.82
CA LYS A 66 19.42 -3.21 -2.85
C LYS A 66 20.74 -2.53 -2.52
N ASP A 67 20.67 -1.47 -1.73
CA ASP A 67 21.86 -0.70 -1.32
C ASP A 67 22.75 -1.54 -0.39
N ASP A 68 22.12 -2.37 0.44
CA ASP A 68 22.75 -3.31 1.37
C ASP A 68 21.86 -4.54 1.68
N GLU A 69 22.38 -5.48 2.47
CA GLU A 69 21.64 -6.67 2.90
C GLU A 69 20.40 -6.36 3.77
N ALA A 70 20.38 -5.19 4.43
CA ALA A 70 19.31 -4.79 5.32
C ALA A 70 18.13 -4.13 4.58
N SER A 71 18.33 -3.70 3.34
CA SER A 71 17.38 -2.92 2.54
C SER A 71 16.00 -3.56 2.51
N ASP A 72 15.90 -4.87 2.32
CA ASP A 72 14.61 -5.58 2.29
C ASP A 72 13.92 -5.63 3.63
N ALA A 73 14.67 -5.90 4.69
CA ALA A 73 14.14 -5.93 6.04
C ALA A 73 13.57 -4.57 6.44
N VAL A 74 14.27 -3.48 6.11
CA VAL A 74 13.84 -2.11 6.39
C VAL A 74 12.56 -1.77 5.62
N ASN A 75 12.50 -2.05 4.32
CA ASN A 75 11.32 -1.76 3.49
C ASN A 75 10.11 -2.60 3.92
N ALA A 76 10.32 -3.89 4.21
CA ALA A 76 9.27 -4.77 4.71
C ALA A 76 8.75 -4.32 6.09
N ALA A 77 9.65 -3.88 6.98
CA ALA A 77 9.26 -3.36 8.30
C ALA A 77 8.41 -2.09 8.17
N ALA A 78 8.76 -1.16 7.27
CA ALA A 78 7.98 0.03 7.01
C ALA A 78 6.54 -0.30 6.56
N LEU A 79 6.38 -1.22 5.60
CA LEU A 79 5.06 -1.67 5.16
C LEU A 79 4.28 -2.40 6.27
N ARG A 80 4.93 -3.25 7.07
CA ARG A 80 4.29 -3.93 8.20
C ARG A 80 3.78 -2.94 9.26
N ALA A 81 4.55 -1.90 9.55
CA ALA A 81 4.14 -0.85 10.49
C ALA A 81 2.91 -0.09 9.99
N LEU A 82 2.86 0.25 8.70
CA LEU A 82 1.69 0.87 8.08
C LEU A 82 0.46 -0.06 8.11
N TYR A 83 0.65 -1.37 7.88
CA TYR A 83 -0.44 -2.34 7.92
C TYR A 83 -1.08 -2.47 9.31
N ALA A 84 -0.24 -2.48 10.35
CA ALA A 84 -0.69 -2.54 11.74
C ALA A 84 -1.57 -1.33 12.10
N THR A 85 -1.09 -0.12 11.79
CA THR A 85 -1.84 1.12 12.08
C THR A 85 -3.12 1.26 11.26
N ALA A 86 -3.11 0.79 10.00
CA ALA A 86 -4.33 0.74 9.17
C ALA A 86 -5.39 -0.22 9.74
N GLY A 87 -4.97 -1.32 10.39
CA GLY A 87 -5.87 -2.27 11.06
C GLY A 87 -6.57 -1.65 12.27
N GLU A 88 -5.84 -0.89 13.07
CA GLU A 88 -6.38 -0.17 14.23
C GLU A 88 -7.40 0.89 13.82
N ALA A 89 -7.09 1.69 12.81
CA ALA A 89 -8.00 2.72 12.29
C ALA A 89 -9.31 2.13 11.73
N HIS A 90 -9.25 0.94 11.13
CA HIS A 90 -10.45 0.24 10.65
C HIS A 90 -11.30 -0.29 11.81
N ALA A 91 -10.68 -0.89 12.83
CA ALA A 91 -11.37 -1.38 14.02
C ALA A 91 -12.05 -0.23 14.80
N VAL A 92 -11.44 0.95 14.86
CA VAL A 92 -12.04 2.15 15.48
C VAL A 92 -13.24 2.64 14.66
N ARG A 93 -13.13 2.73 13.32
CA ARG A 93 -14.24 3.19 12.45
C ARG A 93 -15.47 2.28 12.48
N GLN A 94 -15.29 0.98 12.70
CA GLN A 94 -16.39 0.02 12.82
C GLN A 94 -17.01 -0.03 14.23
N ARG A 95 -16.38 0.62 15.23
CA ARG A 95 -16.86 0.68 16.62
C ARG A 95 -17.61 1.96 16.95
N SER A 96 -17.75 2.91 16.02
CA SER A 96 -18.65 4.05 16.22
C SER A 96 -20.09 3.53 16.32
N PRO A 97 -20.83 3.86 17.40
CA PRO A 97 -22.22 3.46 17.49
C PRO A 97 -22.98 4.07 16.33
N ALA A 98 -23.86 3.29 15.72
CA ALA A 98 -24.93 3.85 14.91
C ALA A 98 -25.64 4.89 15.80
N SER A 99 -25.46 6.17 15.47
CA SER A 99 -26.26 7.24 16.04
C SER A 99 -27.71 6.94 15.67
N GLY A 100 -28.47 6.45 16.65
CA GLY A 100 -29.92 6.57 16.63
C GLY A 100 -30.28 8.05 16.71
N ASP A 101 -31.06 8.54 15.76
CA ASP A 101 -32.50 8.77 15.88
C ASP A 101 -33.10 8.92 14.46
#